data_AF-A0A561QX00-F1
#
_entry.id   AF-A0A561QX00-F1
#
_cell.length_a   1.000
_cell.length_b   1.000
_cell.length_c   1.000
_cell.angle_alpha   90.00
_cell.angle_beta   90.00
_cell.angle_gamma   90.00
#
_symmetry.space_group_name_H-M   'P 1'
#
loop_
_entity.id
_entity.type
_entity.pdbx_description
1 polymer ?
#
loop_
_entity_poly.entity_id
_entity_poly.type
_entity_poly.pdbx_seq_one_letter_code
_entity_poly.pdbx_strand_id
1 'polypeptide(L)'
;MSQAILQAQQNLALQAISRYDPQAQQVNIYAIVPEFGGGVMMLAEFTNKSSNGQRHEYFVHVKDGTAWVYSDYAMAMRVGSKQADVIAKIVSADFVTAIVTVMLVGSFIFLALDEARAQTEATKMLATALTTVLGFWFGRQTK
;
A
#
# COMPACT_ATOMS: atom_id res chain seq x y z
N MET A 1 -4.20 -20.52 -5.17
CA MET A 1 -3.63 -20.80 -3.83
C MET A 1 -3.88 -22.27 -3.50
N SER A 2 -2.90 -23.02 -2.98
CA SER A 2 -3.11 -24.46 -2.67
C SER A 2 -3.92 -24.62 -1.38
N GLN A 3 -4.71 -25.69 -1.27
CA GLN A 3 -5.55 -25.96 -0.08
C GLN A 3 -4.72 -26.05 1.21
N ALA A 4 -3.48 -26.57 1.13
CA ALA A 4 -2.57 -26.65 2.27
C ALA A 4 -2.15 -25.27 2.80
N ILE A 5 -1.90 -24.29 1.92
CA ILE A 5 -1.54 -22.92 2.32
C ILE A 5 -2.72 -22.25 3.02
N LEU A 6 -3.93 -22.42 2.48
CA LEU A 6 -5.13 -21.86 3.06
C LEU A 6 -5.37 -22.39 4.48
N GLN A 7 -5.20 -23.69 4.67
CA GLN A 7 -5.41 -24.33 5.98
C GLN A 7 -4.35 -23.90 7.01
N ALA A 8 -3.10 -23.74 6.58
CA ALA A 8 -2.05 -23.18 7.45
C ALA A 8 -2.38 -21.74 7.88
N GLN A 9 -2.88 -20.91 6.96
CA GLN A 9 -3.29 -19.53 7.25
C GLN A 9 -4.52 -19.47 8.17
N GLN A 10 -5.49 -20.37 8.00
CA GLN A 10 -6.64 -20.49 8.89
C GLN A 10 -6.20 -20.86 10.32
N ASN A 11 -5.28 -21.80 10.48
CA ASN A 11 -4.75 -22.17 11.80
C ASN A 11 -4.05 -20.98 12.48
N LEU A 12 -3.26 -20.21 11.72
CA LEU A 12 -2.65 -18.98 12.22
C LEU A 12 -3.69 -17.94 12.64
N ALA A 13 -4.77 -17.79 11.86
CA ALA A 13 -5.85 -16.87 12.17
C ALA A 13 -6.58 -17.26 13.46
N LEU A 14 -6.90 -18.54 13.63
CA LEU A 14 -7.53 -19.06 14.85
C LEU A 14 -6.62 -18.87 16.07
N GLN A 15 -5.30 -19.10 15.93
CA GLN A 15 -4.33 -18.86 16.99
C GLN A 15 -4.17 -17.37 17.34
N ALA A 16 -4.36 -16.47 16.38
CA ALA A 16 -4.34 -15.04 16.64
C ALA A 16 -5.58 -14.59 17.41
N ILE A 17 -6.76 -15.10 17.02
CA ILE A 17 -8.02 -14.82 17.72
C ILE A 17 -7.97 -15.31 19.16
N SER A 18 -7.51 -16.55 19.42
CA SER A 18 -7.46 -17.09 20.79
C SER A 18 -6.48 -16.34 21.70
N ARG A 19 -5.42 -15.75 21.12
CA ARG A 19 -4.49 -14.86 21.86
C ARG A 19 -5.10 -13.48 22.12
N TYR A 20 -5.90 -12.98 21.20
CA TYR A 20 -6.52 -11.65 21.29
C TYR A 20 -7.74 -11.64 22.22
N ASP A 21 -8.64 -12.62 22.07
CA ASP A 21 -9.81 -12.83 22.93
C ASP A 21 -9.88 -14.31 23.38
N PRO A 22 -9.35 -14.63 24.57
CA PRO A 22 -9.41 -15.98 25.13
C PRO A 22 -10.83 -16.49 25.44
N GLN A 23 -11.84 -15.60 25.48
CA GLN A 23 -13.23 -15.97 25.71
C GLN A 23 -13.99 -16.28 24.42
N ALA A 24 -13.36 -16.11 23.27
CA ALA A 24 -13.95 -16.44 21.97
C ALA A 24 -14.18 -17.96 21.86
N GLN A 25 -15.44 -18.33 21.58
CA GLN A 25 -15.90 -19.69 21.35
C GLN A 25 -16.57 -19.78 19.98
N GLN A 26 -16.60 -20.99 19.41
CA GLN A 26 -17.23 -21.26 18.10
C GLN A 26 -16.72 -20.33 16.99
N VAL A 27 -15.40 -20.14 16.92
CA VAL A 27 -14.79 -19.29 15.89
C VAL A 27 -14.99 -19.94 14.52
N ASN A 28 -15.70 -19.25 13.63
CA ASN A 28 -15.99 -19.69 12.28
C ASN A 28 -15.46 -18.65 11.27
N ILE A 29 -14.64 -19.10 10.32
CA ILE A 29 -14.15 -18.24 9.24
C ILE A 29 -15.15 -18.34 8.08
N TYR A 30 -15.85 -17.25 7.77
CA TYR A 30 -16.93 -17.26 6.79
C TYR A 30 -16.57 -16.58 5.46
N ALA A 31 -15.57 -15.70 5.46
CA ALA A 31 -15.09 -15.08 4.23
C ALA A 31 -13.57 -14.97 4.22
N ILE A 32 -12.99 -15.09 3.02
CA ILE A 32 -11.56 -15.00 2.77
C ILE A 32 -11.37 -14.05 1.60
N VAL A 33 -10.67 -12.96 1.85
CA VAL A 33 -10.29 -11.95 0.87
C VAL A 33 -8.80 -12.16 0.54
N PRO A 34 -8.48 -12.81 -0.59
CA PRO A 34 -7.10 -12.96 -1.03
C PRO A 34 -6.51 -11.59 -1.40
N GLU A 35 -5.18 -11.49 -1.35
CA GLU A 35 -4.40 -10.32 -1.78
C GLU A 35 -4.67 -9.02 -1.00
N PHE A 36 -5.19 -9.13 0.21
CA PHE A 36 -5.38 -7.98 1.09
C PHE A 36 -4.05 -7.59 1.77
N GLY A 37 -3.55 -6.37 1.56
CA GLY A 37 -2.35 -5.88 2.24
C GLY A 37 -1.06 -6.68 2.00
N GLY A 38 -1.01 -7.41 0.87
CA GLY A 38 0.06 -8.36 0.54
C GLY A 38 -0.02 -9.71 1.24
N GLY A 39 -1.16 -10.00 1.86
CA GLY A 39 -1.46 -11.27 2.50
C GLY A 39 -2.89 -11.70 2.20
N VAL A 40 -3.53 -12.32 3.19
CA VAL A 40 -4.92 -12.74 3.13
C VAL A 40 -5.67 -12.16 4.30
N MET A 41 -6.84 -11.57 4.06
CA MET A 41 -7.75 -11.18 5.12
C MET A 41 -8.84 -12.24 5.26
N MET A 42 -9.13 -12.62 6.50
CA MET A 42 -10.15 -13.58 6.85
C MET A 42 -11.15 -12.89 7.78
N LEU A 43 -12.44 -13.13 7.54
CA LEU A 43 -13.50 -12.65 8.42
C LEU A 43 -13.93 -13.82 9.29
N ALA A 44 -13.78 -13.64 10.60
CA ALA A 44 -14.10 -14.63 11.59
C ALA A 44 -15.28 -14.14 12.44
N GLU A 45 -16.29 -14.99 12.55
CA GLU A 45 -17.39 -14.82 13.49
C GLU A 45 -17.11 -15.68 14.72
N PHE A 46 -17.40 -15.17 15.91
CA PHE A 46 -17.28 -15.93 17.15
C PHE A 46 -18.39 -15.56 18.12
N THR A 47 -18.61 -16.42 19.11
CA THR A 47 -19.52 -16.15 20.22
C THR A 47 -18.70 -16.04 21.50
N ASN A 48 -19.08 -15.14 22.41
CA ASN A 48 -18.44 -15.06 23.71
C ASN A 48 -19.33 -15.77 24.74
N LYS A 49 -18.72 -16.48 25.69
CA LYS A 49 -19.43 -17.11 26.81
C LYS A 49 -20.27 -16.11 27.62
N SER A 50 -19.89 -14.83 27.60
CA SER A 50 -20.57 -13.73 28.29
C SER A 50 -21.70 -13.08 27.47
N SER A 51 -21.72 -13.23 26.14
CA SER A 51 -22.52 -12.36 25.26
C SER A 51 -23.95 -12.81 24.99
N ASN A 52 -24.54 -13.72 25.79
CA ASN A 52 -25.90 -14.26 25.60
C ASN A 52 -26.16 -14.73 24.15
N GLY A 53 -25.16 -15.31 23.49
CA GLY A 53 -25.27 -15.80 22.11
C GLY A 53 -25.13 -14.74 21.02
N GLN A 54 -24.79 -13.50 21.37
CA GLN A 54 -24.43 -12.50 20.36
C GLN A 54 -23.14 -12.90 19.65
N ARG A 55 -23.20 -12.86 18.32
CA ARG A 55 -22.08 -13.10 17.42
C ARG A 55 -21.28 -11.81 17.28
N HIS A 56 -19.98 -11.95 17.42
CA HIS A 56 -19.00 -10.88 17.24
C HIS A 56 -18.14 -11.21 16.04
N GLU A 57 -17.65 -10.16 15.38
CA GLU A 57 -16.87 -10.29 14.16
C GLU A 57 -15.46 -9.74 14.37
N TYR A 58 -14.48 -10.47 13.85
CA TYR A 58 -13.11 -10.03 13.75
C TYR A 58 -12.60 -10.15 12.33
N PHE A 59 -11.80 -9.17 11.94
CA PHE A 59 -11.01 -9.21 10.72
C PHE A 59 -9.62 -9.70 11.08
N VAL A 60 -9.17 -10.78 10.46
CA VAL A 60 -7.84 -11.34 10.70
C VAL A 60 -7.01 -11.23 9.43
N HIS A 61 -5.93 -10.46 9.48
CA HIS A 61 -4.98 -10.37 8.38
C HIS A 61 -3.81 -11.31 8.64
N VAL A 62 -3.55 -12.20 7.69
CA VAL A 62 -2.43 -13.16 7.73
C VAL A 62 -1.44 -12.80 6.63
N LYS A 63 -0.20 -12.52 7.01
CA LYS A 63 0.89 -12.16 6.10
C LYS A 63 2.22 -12.66 6.65
N ASP A 64 3.04 -13.25 5.78
CA ASP A 64 4.41 -13.68 6.09
C ASP A 64 4.50 -14.52 7.39
N GLY A 65 3.53 -15.43 7.60
CA GLY A 65 3.47 -16.29 8.79
C GLY A 65 2.99 -15.59 10.08
N THR A 66 2.64 -14.31 10.01
CA THR A 66 2.11 -13.52 11.13
C THR A 66 0.64 -13.23 10.92
N ALA A 67 -0.14 -13.20 12.01
CA ALA A 67 -1.57 -12.93 11.97
C ALA A 67 -1.93 -11.81 12.96
N TRP A 68 -2.73 -10.85 12.50
CA TRP A 68 -3.22 -9.71 13.29
C TRP A 68 -4.74 -9.68 13.28
N VAL A 69 -5.32 -9.38 14.44
CA VAL A 69 -6.77 -9.29 14.64
C VAL A 69 -7.19 -7.83 14.73
N TYR A 70 -8.26 -7.47 14.04
CA TYR A 70 -8.88 -6.16 14.08
C TYR A 70 -10.36 -6.31 14.43
N SER A 71 -10.82 -5.49 15.37
CA SER A 71 -12.23 -5.40 15.77
C SER A 71 -13.06 -4.47 14.89
N ASP A 72 -12.41 -3.72 14.00
CA ASP A 72 -13.06 -2.73 13.14
C ASP A 72 -12.50 -2.85 11.71
N TYR A 73 -13.43 -2.81 10.76
CA TYR A 73 -13.15 -2.78 9.33
C TYR A 73 -12.25 -1.59 8.95
N ALA A 74 -12.48 -0.41 9.54
CA ALA A 74 -11.67 0.77 9.23
C ALA A 74 -10.19 0.57 9.64
N MET A 75 -9.96 -0.16 10.74
CA MET A 75 -8.61 -0.49 11.22
C MET A 75 -7.94 -1.51 10.29
N ALA A 76 -8.67 -2.53 9.85
CA ALA A 76 -8.18 -3.51 8.88
C ALA A 76 -7.80 -2.82 7.54
N MET A 77 -8.68 -1.95 7.03
CA MET A 77 -8.49 -1.22 5.78
C MET A 77 -7.26 -0.30 5.80
N ARG A 78 -6.99 0.38 6.93
CA ARG A 78 -5.80 1.23 7.06
C ARG A 78 -4.49 0.44 6.97
N VAL A 79 -4.49 -0.85 7.32
CA VAL A 79 -3.31 -1.70 7.18
C VAL A 79 -3.22 -2.28 5.77
N GLY A 80 -4.35 -2.73 5.21
CA GLY A 80 -4.42 -3.25 3.84
C GLY A 80 -4.06 -2.22 2.78
N SER A 81 -4.42 -0.94 2.98
CA SER A 81 -4.19 0.14 2.00
C SER A 81 -2.72 0.58 1.90
N LYS A 82 -1.90 0.38 2.94
CA LYS A 82 -0.51 0.86 2.95
C LYS A 82 0.36 0.30 1.81
N GLN A 83 0.08 -0.91 1.31
CA GLN A 83 0.85 -1.47 0.18
C GLN A 83 0.30 -1.05 -1.19
N ALA A 84 -1.02 -0.94 -1.33
CA ALA A 84 -1.63 -0.36 -2.53
C ALA A 84 -1.09 1.08 -2.74
N ASP A 85 -0.91 1.82 -1.66
CA ASP A 85 -0.44 3.20 -1.67
C ASP A 85 1.03 3.35 -2.08
N VAL A 86 1.91 2.37 -1.79
CA VAL A 86 3.34 2.43 -2.20
C VAL A 86 3.51 2.14 -3.69
N ILE A 87 2.83 1.12 -4.22
CA ILE A 87 2.88 0.80 -5.66
C ILE A 87 2.17 1.91 -6.45
N ALA A 88 1.01 2.40 -5.98
CA ALA A 88 0.34 3.55 -6.57
C ALA A 88 1.21 4.82 -6.53
N LYS A 89 2.02 5.03 -5.48
CA LYS A 89 2.98 6.15 -5.42
C LYS A 89 4.13 6.02 -6.42
N ILE A 90 4.65 4.82 -6.65
CA ILE A 90 5.72 4.60 -7.65
C ILE A 90 5.18 4.77 -9.08
N VAL A 91 3.94 4.37 -9.34
CA VAL A 91 3.25 4.54 -10.64
C VAL A 91 2.57 5.91 -10.75
N SER A 92 2.62 6.74 -9.70
CA SER A 92 1.99 8.06 -9.73
C SER A 92 2.70 8.96 -10.73
N ALA A 93 1.92 9.69 -11.52
CA ALA A 93 2.43 10.66 -12.48
C ALA A 93 3.37 11.69 -11.82
N ASP A 94 3.16 11.99 -10.53
CA ASP A 94 3.98 12.94 -9.79
C ASP A 94 5.39 12.41 -9.49
N PHE A 95 5.55 11.11 -9.22
CA PHE A 95 6.86 10.49 -9.00
C PHE A 95 7.69 10.41 -10.29
N VAL A 96 7.05 10.02 -11.41
CA VAL A 96 7.69 10.01 -12.73
C VAL A 96 8.12 11.43 -13.13
N THR A 97 7.23 12.41 -12.93
CA THR A 97 7.54 13.82 -13.21
C THR A 97 8.69 14.32 -12.34
N ALA A 98 8.73 13.94 -11.05
CA ALA A 98 9.83 14.33 -10.16
C ALA A 98 11.18 13.76 -10.61
N ILE A 99 11.24 12.48 -11.00
CA ILE A 99 12.47 11.86 -11.53
C ILE A 99 12.93 12.57 -12.80
N VAL A 100 12.01 12.79 -13.75
CA VAL A 100 12.32 13.47 -15.02
C VAL A 100 12.80 14.90 -14.76
N THR A 101 12.18 15.61 -13.82
CA THR A 101 12.60 16.97 -13.42
C THR A 101 14.01 16.96 -12.85
N VAL A 102 14.33 16.04 -11.93
CA VAL A 102 15.67 15.92 -11.35
C VAL A 102 16.71 15.61 -12.41
N MET A 103 16.42 14.71 -13.36
CA MET A 103 17.32 14.39 -14.47
C MET A 103 17.56 15.59 -15.38
N LEU A 104 16.52 16.35 -15.73
CA LEU A 104 16.64 17.53 -16.59
C LEU A 104 17.40 18.67 -15.89
N VAL A 105 17.09 18.95 -14.62
CA VAL A 105 17.80 19.96 -13.82
C VAL A 105 19.27 19.56 -13.66
N GLY A 106 19.55 18.30 -13.31
CA GLY A 106 20.92 17.80 -13.17
C GLY A 106 21.71 17.87 -14.48
N SER A 107 21.08 17.51 -15.61
CA SER A 107 21.69 17.63 -16.93
C SER A 107 21.95 19.08 -17.33
N PHE A 108 21.02 19.99 -17.00
CA PHE A 108 21.18 21.42 -17.23
C PHE A 108 22.33 22.01 -16.40
N ILE A 109 22.41 21.70 -15.10
CA ILE A 109 23.50 22.16 -14.23
C ILE A 109 24.85 21.63 -14.74
N PHE A 110 24.93 20.35 -15.10
CA PHE A 110 26.14 19.75 -15.63
C PHE A 110 26.61 20.43 -16.93
N LEU A 111 25.69 20.74 -17.85
CA LEU A 111 26.00 21.43 -19.10
C LEU A 111 26.24 22.93 -18.94
N ALA A 112 25.65 23.57 -17.93
CA ALA A 112 25.84 24.98 -17.63
C ALA A 112 27.19 25.27 -16.93
N LEU A 113 27.72 24.29 -16.19
CA LEU A 113 29.04 24.37 -15.55
C LEU A 113 30.20 24.09 -16.55
N ASP A 114 29.89 23.57 -17.73
CA ASP A 114 30.84 23.42 -18.83
C ASP A 114 30.72 24.64 -19.76
N GLU A 115 31.61 25.63 -19.60
CA GLU A 115 31.57 26.92 -20.33
C GLU A 115 31.55 26.75 -21.87
N ALA A 116 32.10 25.65 -22.39
CA ALA A 116 32.09 25.33 -23.81
C ALA A 116 30.70 24.91 -24.34
N ARG A 117 29.79 24.46 -23.46
CA ARG A 117 28.47 23.91 -23.81
C ARG A 117 27.30 24.82 -23.44
N ALA A 118 27.52 25.82 -22.59
CA ALA A 118 26.47 26.72 -22.09
C ALA A 118 25.66 27.44 -23.18
N GLN A 119 26.20 27.64 -24.39
CA GLN A 119 25.50 28.28 -25.53
C GLN A 119 25.13 27.33 -26.68
N THR A 120 25.23 26.01 -26.50
CA THR A 120 24.89 25.04 -27.55
C THR A 120 23.38 24.85 -27.69
N GLU A 121 22.92 24.36 -28.86
CA GLU A 121 21.50 24.02 -29.08
C GLU A 121 20.95 23.04 -28.03
N ALA A 122 21.81 22.16 -27.50
CA ALA A 122 21.45 21.22 -26.45
C ALA A 122 20.95 21.92 -25.16
N THR A 123 21.59 23.02 -24.76
CA THR A 123 21.18 23.81 -23.57
C THR A 123 19.84 24.51 -23.80
N LYS A 124 19.58 24.97 -25.03
CA LYS A 124 18.28 25.57 -25.40
C LYS A 124 17.15 24.53 -25.40
N MET A 125 17.38 23.35 -25.98
CA MET A 125 16.41 22.25 -25.96
C MET A 125 16.10 21.79 -24.53
N LEU A 126 17.12 21.72 -23.66
CA LEU A 126 16.96 21.42 -22.24
C LEU A 126 16.16 22.50 -21.50
N ALA A 127 16.40 23.78 -21.76
CA ALA A 127 15.63 24.87 -21.16
C ALA A 127 14.14 24.81 -21.56
N THR A 128 13.85 24.53 -22.83
CA THR A 128 12.46 24.32 -23.29
C THR A 128 11.83 23.11 -22.62
N ALA A 129 12.53 21.97 -22.55
CA ALA A 129 12.04 20.77 -21.87
C ALA A 129 11.77 21.02 -20.38
N LEU A 130 12.66 21.75 -19.69
CA LEU A 130 12.47 22.16 -18.29
C LEU A 130 11.21 23.01 -18.12
N THR A 131 10.99 23.95 -19.04
CA THR A 131 9.85 24.88 -19.00
C THR A 131 8.53 24.14 -19.22
N THR A 132 8.50 23.15 -20.11
CA THR A 132 7.33 22.28 -20.33
C THR A 132 7.02 21.43 -19.09
N VAL A 133 8.04 20.84 -18.46
CA VAL A 133 7.86 20.03 -17.25
C VAL A 133 7.40 20.89 -16.07
N LEU A 134 8.00 22.06 -15.87
CA LEU A 134 7.57 23.02 -14.84
C LEU A 134 6.14 23.52 -15.10
N GLY A 135 5.81 23.85 -16.36
CA GLY A 135 4.47 24.27 -16.76
C GLY A 135 3.41 23.20 -16.50
N PHE A 136 3.74 21.93 -16.76
CA PHE A 136 2.87 20.80 -16.43
C PHE A 136 2.70 20.63 -14.91
N TRP A 137 3.78 20.81 -14.14
CA TRP A 137 3.75 20.67 -12.68
C TRP A 137 2.93 21.76 -12.00
N PHE A 138 3.13 23.03 -12.39
CA PHE A 138 2.34 24.15 -11.86
C PHE A 138 0.90 24.14 -12.36
N GLY A 139 0.66 23.78 -13.64
CA GLY A 139 -0.70 23.68 -14.20
C GLY A 139 -1.56 22.59 -13.55
N ARG A 140 -0.94 21.53 -12.99
CA ARG A 140 -1.64 20.50 -12.21
C ARG A 140 -2.06 20.95 -10.81
N GLN A 141 -1.36 21.93 -10.21
CA GLN A 141 -1.68 22.42 -8.86
C GLN A 141 -2.82 23.46 -8.82
N THR A 142 -3.19 24.03 -9.97
CA THR A 142 -4.27 25.03 -10.12
C THR A 142 -5.68 24.44 -10.26
N LYS A 143 -5.91 23.20 -9.79
CA LYS A 143 -7.26 22.61 -9.74
C LYS A 143 -7.85 22.64 -8.34
#